data_AF-A0A069AQV6-F1
#
_entry.id   AF-A0A069AQV6-F1
#
_cell.length_a   1.000
_cell.length_b   1.000
_cell.length_c   1.000
_cell.angle_alpha   90.00
_cell.angle_beta   90.00
_cell.angle_gamma   90.00
#
_symmetry.space_group_name_H-M   'P 1'
#
loop_
_entity.id
_entity.type
_entity.pdbx_description
1 polymer ?
#
loop_
_entity_poly.entity_id
_entity_poly.type
_entity_poly.pdbx_seq_one_letter_code
_entity_poly.pdbx_strand_id
1 'polypeptide(L)' 'MNMKTLLALAVSAVCSVGVAQAHEHNTIPKGASIEVKVQQLDPANGNKDVGTVTITESNYGLVFTP' A
#
# COMPACT_ATOMS: atom_id res chain seq x y z
N MET A 1 -21.23 -37.98 -17.06
CA MET A 1 -20.86 -36.69 -17.71
C MET A 1 -19.74 -36.97 -18.71
N ASN A 2 -19.93 -36.64 -19.98
CA ASN A 2 -18.90 -36.85 -21.00
C ASN A 2 -17.75 -35.85 -20.81
N MET A 3 -16.51 -36.29 -21.02
CA MET A 3 -15.27 -35.50 -20.81
C MET A 3 -15.29 -34.12 -21.50
N LYS A 4 -16.06 -33.98 -22.58
CA LYS A 4 -16.29 -32.74 -23.33
C LYS A 4 -17.07 -31.69 -22.52
N THR A 5 -17.97 -32.13 -21.66
CA THR A 5 -18.82 -31.29 -20.80
C THR A 5 -18.05 -30.77 -19.59
N LEU A 6 -17.02 -31.50 -19.14
CA LEU A 6 -16.18 -31.13 -18.00
C LEU A 6 -15.15 -30.06 -18.38
N LEU A 7 -14.65 -30.10 -19.62
CA LEU A 7 -13.73 -29.10 -20.16
C LEU A 7 -14.40 -27.73 -20.38
N ALA A 8 -15.69 -27.71 -20.71
CA ALA A 8 -16.45 -26.47 -20.93
C ALA A 8 -16.71 -25.68 -19.64
N LEU A 9 -16.84 -26.34 -18.49
CA LEU A 9 -17.03 -25.66 -17.19
C LEU A 9 -15.74 -25.05 -16.63
N ALA A 10 -14.58 -25.49 -17.09
CA ALA A 10 -13.28 -24.99 -16.61
C ALA A 10 -12.89 -23.64 -17.24
N VAL A 11 -13.47 -23.28 -18.40
CA VAL A 11 -13.07 -22.08 -19.16
C VAL A 11 -13.81 -20.82 -18.69
N SER A 12 -14.89 -20.94 -17.93
CA SER A 12 -15.69 -19.79 -17.46
C SER A 12 -15.21 -19.17 -16.13
N ALA A 13 -14.10 -19.65 -15.55
CA ALA A 13 -13.60 -19.19 -14.24
C ALA A 13 -12.58 -18.03 -14.32
N VAL A 14 -12.58 -17.25 -15.41
CA VAL A 14 -11.60 -16.15 -15.63
C VAL A 14 -12.28 -14.79 -15.67
N CYS A 15 -13.00 -14.44 -14.61
CA CYS A 15 -13.50 -13.10 -14.29
C CYS A 15 -13.63 -13.07 -12.77
N SER A 16 -12.98 -12.25 -11.96
CA SER A 16 -12.29 -10.98 -12.15
C SER A 16 -11.42 -10.80 -10.91
N VAL A 17 -10.10 -10.96 -11.02
CA VAL A 17 -9.21 -10.35 -10.02
C VAL A 17 -9.24 -8.86 -10.29
N GLY A 18 -10.18 -8.16 -9.63
CA GLY A 18 -10.14 -6.72 -9.55
C GLY A 18 -8.78 -6.36 -8.97
N VAL A 19 -7.94 -5.73 -9.77
CA VAL A 19 -6.75 -5.07 -9.25
C VAL A 19 -7.27 -4.05 -8.26
N ALA A 20 -7.14 -4.33 -6.96
CA ALA A 20 -7.17 -3.26 -5.98
C ALA A 20 -6.08 -2.30 -6.47
N GLN A 21 -6.49 -1.12 -6.91
CA GLN A 21 -5.57 -0.01 -7.06
C GLN A 21 -5.11 0.30 -5.64
N ALA A 22 -4.09 -0.42 -5.17
CA ALA A 22 -3.22 0.10 -4.14
C ALA A 22 -2.74 1.42 -4.73
N HIS A 23 -3.32 2.52 -4.25
CA HIS A 23 -2.73 3.83 -4.46
C HIS A 23 -1.45 3.81 -3.63
N GLU A 24 -0.44 3.12 -4.16
CA GLU A 24 0.94 3.24 -3.75
C GLU A 24 1.29 4.70 -4.04
N HIS A 25 1.08 5.58 -3.05
CA HIS A 25 1.68 6.91 -3.05
C HIS A 25 3.19 6.78 -2.78
N ASN A 26 3.85 5.79 -3.39
CA ASN A 26 5.31 5.67 -3.46
C ASN A 26 5.86 6.62 -4.53
N THR A 27 5.27 7.81 -4.62
CA THR A 27 5.84 8.91 -5.37
C THR A 27 6.50 9.82 -4.35
N ILE A 28 7.84 9.88 -4.40
CA ILE A 28 8.61 10.92 -3.71
C ILE A 28 7.91 12.26 -3.99
N PRO A 29 7.53 13.04 -2.96
CA PRO A 29 6.81 14.28 -3.17
C PRO A 29 7.56 15.18 -4.15
N LYS A 30 6.83 15.83 -5.06
CA LYS A 30 7.42 16.84 -5.93
C LYS A 30 7.68 18.11 -5.11
N GLY A 31 8.83 18.17 -4.44
CA GLY A 31 9.23 19.31 -3.59
C GLY A 31 10.22 18.90 -2.49
N ALA A 32 10.58 19.86 -1.63
CA ALA A 32 11.33 19.54 -0.42
C ALA A 32 10.49 18.64 0.50
N SER A 33 11.08 17.52 0.92
CA SER A 33 10.41 16.57 1.81
C SER A 33 11.38 15.94 2.80
N ILE A 34 10.88 15.64 4.00
CA ILE A 34 11.61 14.87 5.01
C ILE A 34 10.84 13.58 5.27
N GLU A 35 11.50 12.45 5.07
CA GLU A 35 10.96 11.14 5.46
C GLU A 35 11.39 10.83 6.90
N VAL A 36 10.40 10.64 7.78
CA VAL A 36 10.61 10.31 9.19
C VAL A 36 10.20 8.87 9.42
N LYS A 37 11.16 8.01 9.79
CA LYS A 37 10.85 6.66 10.26
C LYS A 37 10.21 6.73 11.63
N VAL A 38 9.04 6.12 11.77
CA VAL A 38 8.27 6.12 13.02
C VAL A 38 8.46 4.79 13.73
N GLN A 39 8.70 4.86 15.04
CA GLN A 39 8.82 3.69 15.88
C GLN A 39 7.78 3.72 17.00
N GLN A 40 7.09 2.61 17.19
CA GLN A 40 6.40 2.33 18.44
C GLN A 40 7.44 2.05 19.50
N LEU A 41 7.45 2.87 20.55
CA LEU A 41 8.39 2.74 21.65
C LEU A 41 7.93 1.66 22.61
N ASP A 42 8.79 0.68 22.85
CA ASP A 42 8.61 -0.32 23.89
C ASP A 42 9.96 -0.50 24.61
N PRO A 43 10.17 0.17 25.75
CA PRO A 43 11.43 0.10 26.48
C PRO A 43 11.74 -1.29 27.06
N ALA A 44 10.72 -2.16 27.22
CA ALA A 44 10.89 -3.48 27.80
C ALA A 44 11.22 -4.53 26.74
N ASN A 45 10.57 -4.45 25.57
CA ASN A 45 10.65 -5.48 24.53
C ASN A 45 11.37 -5.00 23.25
N GLY A 46 11.80 -3.74 23.22
CA GLY A 46 12.46 -3.12 22.08
C GLY A 46 11.46 -2.41 21.16
N ASN A 47 11.90 -1.26 20.63
CA ASN A 47 11.09 -0.48 19.70
C ASN A 47 10.78 -1.23 18.42
N LYS A 48 9.61 -0.93 17.85
CA LYS A 48 9.14 -1.53 16.61
C LYS A 48 8.97 -0.46 15.53
N ASP A 49 9.51 -0.69 14.34
CA ASP A 49 9.23 0.14 13.17
C ASP A 49 7.75 0.00 12.77
N VAL A 50 7.08 1.14 12.58
CA VAL A 50 5.65 1.19 12.22
C VAL A 50 5.40 1.97 10.94
N GLY A 51 6.42 2.12 10.09
CA GLY A 51 6.35 2.84 8.83
C GLY A 51 6.94 4.24 8.90
N THR A 52 6.53 5.09 7.98
CA THR A 52 7.11 6.42 7.76
C THR A 52 6.05 7.51 7.85
N VAL A 53 6.47 8.73 8.13
CA VAL A 53 5.67 9.93 7.88
C VAL A 53 6.50 10.85 7.00
N THR A 54 5.97 11.24 5.85
CA THR A 54 6.59 12.21 4.96
C THR A 54 6.06 13.60 5.30
N ILE A 55 6.98 14.52 5.56
CA ILE A 55 6.68 15.92 5.84
C ILE A 55 6.98 16.74 4.57
N THR A 56 6.01 17.52 4.11
CA THR A 56 6.13 18.40 2.93
C THR A 56 5.66 19.82 3.24
N GLU A 57 6.09 20.79 2.44
CA GLU A 57 5.62 22.18 2.52
C GLU A 57 4.36 22.39 1.66
N SER A 58 3.39 23.13 2.19
CA SER A 58 2.22 23.62 1.43
C SER A 58 2.02 25.13 1.65
N ASN A 59 1.14 25.74 0.85
CA ASN A 59 0.77 27.15 0.99
C ASN A 59 0.10 27.48 2.34
N TYR A 60 -0.28 26.47 3.14
CA TYR A 60 -0.97 26.62 4.41
C TYR A 60 -0.17 26.09 5.60
N GLY A 61 1.09 25.68 5.38
CA GLY A 61 1.96 25.10 6.39
C GLY A 61 2.46 23.70 6.03
N LEU A 62 3.06 23.00 7.00
CA LEU A 62 3.61 21.66 6.82
C LEU A 62 2.49 20.61 6.78
N VAL A 63 2.60 19.67 5.85
CA VAL A 63 1.68 18.54 5.68
C VAL A 63 2.40 17.26 6.08
N PHE A 64 1.70 16.39 6.81
CA PHE A 64 2.19 15.12 7.30
C PHE A 64 1.38 14.00 6.65
N THR A 65 2.04 13.15 5.88
CA THR A 65 1.41 12.03 5.16
C THR A 65 2.01 10.71 5.64
N PRO A 66 1.21 9.67 5.92
CA PRO A 66 1.70 8.34 6.28
C PRO A 66 2.29 7.60 5.08
#